data_AF-A0A3P6U4C2-F1
#
_entry.id   AF-A0A3P6U4C2-F1
#
_cell.length_a   1.000
_cell.length_b   1.000
_cell.length_c   1.000
_cell.angle_alpha   90.00
_cell.angle_beta   90.00
_cell.angle_gamma   90.00
#
_symmetry.space_group_name_H-M   'P 1'
#
loop_
_entity.id
_entity.type
_entity.pdbx_description
1 polymer ?
#
loop_
_entity_poly.entity_id
_entity_poly.type
_entity_poly.pdbx_seq_one_letter_code
_entity_poly.pdbx_strand_id
1 'polypeptide(L)'
;DDILRAVDKLKVLGNGFELIALGSGRFLVQSVPGELSMDDSRVLQLAEDAAYVTKELIMDRLRWDERRTNVVLEHLVKEGIAWIDNQSTDTIQYWIPSLFLQQHSLSNSSTSVSDSIASTLY
;
A
#
# COMPACT_ATOMS: atom_id res chain seq x y z
N ASP A 1 0.45 3.93 -19.87
CA ASP A 1 1.50 4.75 -20.50
C ASP A 1 1.19 6.24 -20.39
N ASP A 2 0.01 6.70 -20.82
CA ASP A 2 -0.35 8.13 -20.78
C ASP A 2 -0.24 8.78 -19.40
N ILE A 3 -0.69 8.10 -18.33
CA ILE A 3 -0.58 8.60 -16.95
C ILE A 3 0.90 8.76 -16.54
N LEU A 4 1.76 7.80 -16.87
CA LEU A 4 3.18 7.85 -16.53
C LEU A 4 3.86 9.04 -17.22
N ARG A 5 3.56 9.25 -18.52
CA ARG A 5 4.04 10.41 -19.28
C ARG A 5 3.48 11.73 -18.75
N ALA A 6 2.23 11.75 -18.30
CA ALA A 6 1.63 12.93 -17.70
C ALA A 6 2.32 13.32 -16.39
N VAL A 7 2.55 12.35 -15.50
CA VAL A 7 3.28 12.57 -14.24
C VAL A 7 4.71 13.03 -14.50
N ASP A 8 5.40 12.43 -15.47
CA ASP A 8 6.76 12.85 -15.84
C ASP A 8 6.80 14.30 -16.35
N LYS A 9 5.81 14.72 -17.14
CA LYS A 9 5.66 16.12 -17.57
C LYS A 9 5.38 17.08 -16.42
N LEU A 10 4.72 16.64 -15.34
CA LEU A 10 4.43 17.50 -14.18
C LEU A 10 5.68 17.84 -13.36
N LYS A 11 6.79 17.08 -13.50
CA LYS A 11 8.05 17.35 -12.80
C LYS A 11 8.64 18.73 -13.10
N VAL A 12 8.32 19.33 -14.25
CA VAL A 12 8.75 20.69 -14.61
C VAL A 12 8.18 21.75 -13.66
N LEU A 13 7.11 21.44 -12.92
CA LEU A 13 6.48 22.32 -11.94
C LEU A 13 7.11 22.21 -10.54
N GLY A 14 8.12 21.34 -10.38
CA GLY A 14 8.79 21.04 -9.11
C GLY A 14 8.50 19.63 -8.60
N ASN A 15 8.95 19.34 -7.37
CA ASN A 15 8.88 18.00 -6.75
C ASN A 15 7.50 17.69 -6.13
N GLY A 16 6.41 18.12 -6.77
CA GLY A 16 5.05 17.92 -6.26
C GLY A 16 4.41 16.59 -6.68
N PHE A 17 4.97 15.93 -7.71
CA PHE A 17 4.45 14.68 -8.25
C PHE A 17 5.56 13.66 -8.49
N GLU A 18 5.49 12.54 -7.79
CA GLU A 18 6.46 11.44 -7.91
C GLU A 18 5.76 10.09 -8.11
N LEU A 19 6.47 9.17 -8.77
CA LEU A 19 6.03 7.79 -8.98
C LEU A 19 6.82 6.86 -8.08
N ILE A 20 6.10 6.12 -7.23
CA ILE A 20 6.69 5.11 -6.35
C ILE A 20 6.36 3.75 -6.95
N ALA A 21 7.40 3.03 -7.38
CA ALA A 21 7.23 1.70 -7.95
C ALA A 21 6.88 0.67 -6.86
N LEU A 22 5.83 -0.10 -7.11
CA LEU A 22 5.44 -1.27 -6.33
C LEU A 22 5.99 -2.56 -6.96
N GLY A 23 5.98 -3.66 -6.21
CA GLY A 23 6.56 -4.94 -6.63
C GLY A 23 5.84 -5.59 -7.82
N SER A 24 4.53 -5.38 -7.95
CA SER A 24 3.72 -5.95 -9.05
C SER A 24 3.82 -5.21 -10.39
N GLY A 25 4.70 -4.21 -10.51
CA GLY A 25 4.78 -3.33 -11.69
C GLY A 25 3.73 -2.21 -11.71
N ARG A 26 2.99 -2.05 -10.61
CA ARG A 26 2.13 -0.88 -10.37
C ARG A 26 2.93 0.28 -9.80
N PHE A 27 2.31 1.45 -9.81
CA PHE A 27 2.90 2.67 -9.28
C PHE A 27 1.89 3.37 -8.37
N LEU A 28 2.37 3.89 -7.24
CA LEU A 28 1.66 4.92 -6.49
C LEU A 28 2.08 6.29 -7.04
N VAL A 29 1.13 7.21 -7.11
CA VAL A 29 1.39 8.61 -7.42
C VAL A 29 1.38 9.39 -6.12
N GLN A 30 2.52 9.96 -5.76
CA GLN A 30 2.59 10.95 -4.70
C GLN A 30 2.19 12.30 -5.30
N SER A 31 1.16 12.96 -4.75
CA SER A 31 0.62 14.22 -5.30
C SER A 31 0.85 15.43 -4.40
N VAL A 32 1.47 15.22 -3.24
CA VAL A 32 1.81 16.28 -2.29
C VAL A 32 3.33 16.24 -2.07
N PRO A 33 3.99 17.40 -2.00
CA PRO A 33 5.40 17.46 -1.67
C PRO A 33 5.65 16.81 -0.30
N GLY A 34 6.58 15.87 -0.24
CA GLY A 34 7.00 15.19 0.97
C GLY A 34 8.14 14.24 0.62
N GLU A 35 9.14 14.12 1.49
CA GLU A 35 10.24 13.18 1.23
C GLU A 35 9.80 11.79 1.66
N LEU A 36 9.44 10.96 0.68
CA LEU A 36 9.29 9.54 0.93
C LEU A 36 10.68 8.92 0.92
N SER A 37 11.13 8.40 2.06
CA SER A 37 12.43 7.74 2.13
C SER A 37 12.41 6.42 1.36
N MET A 38 13.60 5.90 1.07
CA MET A 38 13.76 4.53 0.55
C MET A 38 13.11 3.49 1.46
N ASP A 39 13.10 3.74 2.77
CA ASP A 39 12.53 2.82 3.75
C ASP A 39 11.00 2.81 3.69
N ASP A 40 10.38 3.99 3.62
CA ASP A 40 8.94 4.12 3.45
C ASP A 40 8.48 3.41 2.17
N SER A 41 9.20 3.65 1.06
CA SER A 41 8.93 2.98 -0.23
C SER A 41 8.98 1.46 -0.11
N ARG A 42 9.93 0.93 0.67
CA ARG A 42 10.07 -0.51 0.87
C ARG A 42 8.93 -1.10 1.71
N VAL A 43 8.45 -0.35 2.71
CA VAL A 43 7.28 -0.74 3.51
C VAL A 43 6.00 -0.67 2.67
N LEU A 44 5.84 0.35 1.82
CA LEU A 44 4.71 0.43 0.87
C LEU A 44 4.70 -0.73 -0.13
N GLN A 45 5.87 -1.15 -0.63
CA GLN A 45 5.99 -2.36 -1.45
C GLN A 45 5.58 -3.62 -0.70
N LEU A 46 5.95 -3.73 0.58
CA LEU A 46 5.57 -4.88 1.41
C LEU A 46 4.06 -4.93 1.70
N ALA A 47 3.43 -3.76 1.85
CA ALA A 47 1.99 -3.64 2.05
C ALA A 47 1.16 -3.96 0.81
N GLU A 48 1.79 -4.12 -0.36
CA GLU A 48 1.10 -4.20 -1.64
C GLU A 48 0.03 -5.30 -1.69
N ASP A 49 0.28 -6.43 -1.03
CA ASP A 49 -0.60 -7.60 -1.07
C ASP A 49 -1.82 -7.46 -0.15
N ALA A 50 -1.61 -6.95 1.07
CA ALA A 50 -2.62 -6.94 2.13
C ALA A 50 -3.22 -5.54 2.38
N ALA A 51 -2.65 -4.51 1.78
CA ALA A 51 -2.92 -3.09 2.04
C ALA A 51 -2.64 -2.62 3.48
N TYR A 52 -2.04 -3.46 4.32
CA TYR A 52 -1.53 -3.11 5.63
C TYR A 52 -0.21 -3.81 5.90
N VAL A 53 0.51 -3.33 6.91
CA VAL A 53 1.71 -3.97 7.46
C VAL A 53 1.61 -4.05 8.98
N THR A 54 2.36 -4.97 9.57
CA THR A 54 2.61 -5.00 11.02
C THR A 54 4.10 -4.82 11.26
N LYS A 55 4.46 -4.41 12.47
CA LYS A 55 5.86 -4.28 12.88
C LYS A 55 6.61 -5.61 12.71
N GLU A 56 5.99 -6.70 13.13
CA GLU A 56 6.53 -8.06 13.06
C GLU A 56 6.76 -8.48 11.60
N LEU A 57 5.81 -8.16 10.71
CA LEU A 57 5.93 -8.44 9.28
C LEU A 57 7.10 -7.68 8.65
N ILE A 58 7.28 -6.40 8.97
CA ILE A 58 8.40 -5.59 8.46
C ILE A 58 9.73 -6.16 8.93
N MET A 59 9.85 -6.43 10.24
CA MET A 59 11.07 -6.99 10.82
C MET A 59 11.42 -8.35 10.23
N ASP A 60 10.43 -9.23 10.03
CA ASP A 60 10.66 -10.53 9.40
C ASP A 60 11.05 -10.40 7.93
N ARG A 61 10.27 -9.67 7.13
CA ARG A 61 10.45 -9.65 5.66
C ARG A 61 11.62 -8.79 5.21
N LEU A 62 11.89 -7.69 5.90
CA LEU A 62 12.99 -6.78 5.54
C LEU A 62 14.25 -7.01 6.37
N ARG A 63 14.21 -7.89 7.39
CA ARG A 63 15.32 -8.15 8.32
C ARG A 63 15.81 -6.88 9.01
N TRP A 64 14.88 -5.99 9.34
CA TRP A 64 15.17 -4.74 10.03
C TRP A 64 15.07 -4.90 11.53
N ASP A 65 15.83 -4.07 12.24
CA ASP A 65 15.68 -3.93 13.68
C ASP A 65 14.40 -3.16 14.05
N GLU A 66 14.01 -3.31 15.31
CA GLU A 66 12.81 -2.70 15.88
C GLU A 66 12.84 -1.17 15.78
N ARG A 67 13.98 -0.54 16.06
CA ARG A 67 14.08 0.93 16.06
C ARG A 67 13.87 1.47 14.65
N ARG A 68 14.54 0.89 13.65
CA ARG A 68 14.35 1.28 12.24
C ARG A 68 12.91 1.09 11.79
N THR A 69 12.29 -0.03 12.17
CA THR A 69 10.89 -0.33 11.87
C THR A 69 9.95 0.71 12.48
N ASN A 70 10.13 1.05 13.75
CA ASN A 70 9.29 2.04 14.43
C ASN A 70 9.42 3.42 13.80
N VAL A 71 10.63 3.86 13.45
CA VAL A 71 10.85 5.17 12.80
C VAL A 71 10.04 5.30 11.51
N VAL A 72 10.02 4.25 10.69
CA VAL A 72 9.29 4.25 9.41
C VAL A 72 7.78 4.21 9.65
N LEU A 73 7.30 3.38 10.58
CA LEU A 73 5.89 3.32 10.94
C LEU A 73 5.38 4.66 11.49
N GLU A 74 6.14 5.30 12.37
CA GLU A 74 5.85 6.62 12.91
C GLU A 74 5.82 7.68 11.79
N HIS A 75 6.77 7.62 10.87
CA HIS A 75 6.82 8.53 9.72
C HIS A 75 5.59 8.37 8.82
N LEU A 76 5.25 7.15 8.42
CA LEU A 76 4.07 6.87 7.59
C LEU A 76 2.76 7.34 8.23
N VAL A 77 2.62 7.17 9.56
CA VAL A 77 1.45 7.67 10.29
C VAL A 77 1.44 9.20 10.37
N LYS A 78 2.59 9.81 10.65
CA LYS A 78 2.74 11.27 10.76
C LYS A 78 2.40 11.98 9.45
N GLU A 79 2.83 11.42 8.32
CA GLU A 79 2.53 11.94 6.97
C GLU A 79 1.11 11.59 6.50
N GLY A 80 0.30 10.90 7.33
CA GLY A 80 -1.08 10.53 7.01
C GLY A 80 -1.20 9.43 5.95
N ILE A 81 -0.09 8.77 5.61
CA ILE A 81 -0.04 7.67 4.63
C ILE A 81 -0.62 6.39 5.23
N ALA A 82 -0.36 6.16 6.53
CA ALA A 82 -0.82 4.98 7.25
C ALA A 82 -1.80 5.32 8.38
N TRP A 83 -2.79 4.45 8.57
CA TRP A 83 -3.73 4.50 9.68
C TRP A 83 -3.46 3.36 10.67
N ILE A 84 -3.51 3.66 11.95
CA ILE A 84 -3.33 2.67 13.01
C ILE A 84 -4.66 1.98 13.28
N ASP A 85 -4.66 0.65 13.24
CA ASP A 85 -5.73 -0.20 13.70
C ASP A 85 -5.24 -1.09 14.84
N ASN A 86 -5.83 -0.88 16.01
CA ASN A 86 -5.54 -1.57 17.27
C ASN A 86 -6.64 -2.56 17.67
N GLN A 87 -7.58 -2.88 16.77
CA GLN A 87 -8.70 -3.78 17.05
C GLN A 87 -8.33 -5.26 16.83
N SER A 88 -7.21 -5.54 16.16
CA SER A 88 -6.66 -6.89 16.02
C SER A 88 -6.19 -7.43 17.37
N THR A 89 -6.44 -8.72 17.62
CA THR A 89 -6.08 -9.38 18.89
C THR A 89 -4.59 -9.61 19.05
N ASP A 90 -3.84 -9.72 17.96
CA ASP A 90 -2.48 -10.25 17.98
C ASP A 90 -1.44 -9.14 17.81
N THR A 91 -1.65 -8.24 16.85
CA THR A 91 -0.67 -7.21 16.47
C THR A 91 -1.37 -5.95 15.96
N ILE A 92 -0.79 -4.78 16.23
CA ILE A 92 -1.23 -3.52 15.64
C ILE A 92 -1.02 -3.56 14.13
N GLN A 93 -2.04 -3.17 13.38
CA GLN A 93 -2.00 -3.08 11.92
C GLN A 93 -1.87 -1.61 11.49
N TYR A 94 -1.03 -1.38 10.49
CA TYR A 94 -0.83 -0.09 9.88
C TYR A 94 -1.35 -0.15 8.44
N TRP A 95 -2.57 0.35 8.24
CA TRP A 95 -3.30 0.29 6.98
C TRP A 95 -2.90 1.44 6.05
N ILE A 96 -2.75 1.15 4.76
CA ILE A 96 -2.37 2.11 3.72
C ILE A 96 -3.56 2.28 2.77
N PRO A 97 -4.39 3.33 2.95
CA PRO A 97 -5.65 3.49 2.22
C PRO A 97 -5.52 3.51 0.71
N SER A 98 -4.39 4.02 0.20
CA SER A 98 -4.11 4.07 -1.24
C SER A 98 -4.02 2.69 -1.90
N LEU A 99 -3.88 1.62 -1.12
CA LEU A 99 -3.81 0.23 -1.60
C LEU A 99 -5.17 -0.53 -1.49
N PHE A 100 -6.20 0.04 -0.86
CA PHE A 100 -7.47 -0.66 -0.58
C PHE A 100 -8.22 -1.10 -1.85
N LEU A 101 -8.12 -0.32 -2.92
CA LEU A 101 -8.82 -0.57 -4.18
C LEU A 101 -8.50 -1.94 -4.80
N GLN A 102 -7.38 -2.56 -4.41
CA GLN A 102 -7.01 -3.89 -4.85
C GLN A 102 -7.92 -4.99 -4.28
N GLN A 103 -8.35 -4.86 -3.02
CA GLN A 103 -9.16 -5.89 -2.35
C GLN A 103 -10.59 -5.96 -2.89
N HIS A 104 -11.15 -4.82 -3.31
CA HIS A 104 -12.50 -4.79 -3.91
C HIS A 104 -12.57 -5.43 -5.31
N SER A 105 -11.45 -5.51 -6.04
CA SER A 105 -11.44 -6.12 -7.38
C SER A 105 -11.32 -7.65 -7.33
N LEU A 106 -10.63 -8.20 -6.32
CA LEU A 106 -10.42 -9.64 -6.11
C LEU A 106 -11.64 -10.33 -5.47
N SER A 107 -12.42 -9.61 -4.66
CA SER A 107 -13.68 -10.13 -4.12
C SER A 107 -14.75 -10.33 -5.20
N ASN A 108 -14.79 -9.45 -6.21
CA ASN A 108 -15.77 -9.51 -7.30
C ASN A 108 -15.47 -10.61 -8.34
N SER A 109 -14.22 -11.06 -8.48
CA SER A 109 -13.88 -12.17 -9.40
C SER A 109 -14.12 -13.55 -8.79
N SER A 110 -14.21 -13.64 -7.46
CA SER A 110 -14.45 -14.89 -6.73
C SER A 110 -15.93 -15.25 -6.61
N THR A 111 -16.84 -14.28 -6.79
CA THR A 111 -18.30 -14.47 -6.65
C THR A 111 -18.99 -14.91 -7.94
N SER A 112 -18.37 -14.72 -9.12
CA SER A 112 -19.02 -15.02 -10.40
C SER A 112 -19.18 -16.52 -10.70
N VAL A 113 -18.31 -17.37 -10.12
CA VAL A 113 -18.31 -18.81 -10.40
C VAL A 113 -19.20 -19.59 -9.42
N SER A 114 -19.31 -19.14 -8.16
CA SER A 114 -20.12 -19.81 -7.14
C SER A 114 -21.63 -19.58 -7.29
N ASP A 115 -22.05 -18.40 -7.75
CA ASP A 115 -23.50 -18.09 -7.88
C ASP A 115 -24.16 -18.75 -9.10
N SER A 116 -23.36 -19.17 -10.09
CA SER A 116 -23.88 -19.85 -11.29
C SER A 116 -24.32 -21.30 -11.02
N ILE A 117 -23.78 -21.96 -10.00
CA ILE A 117 -24.10 -23.37 -9.68
C ILE A 117 -25.34 -23.46 -8.77
N ALA A 118 -25.58 -22.43 -7.94
CA ALA A 118 -26.73 -22.38 -7.03
C ALA A 118 -28.06 -22.11 -7.75
N SER A 119 -28.04 -21.45 -8.93
CA SER A 119 -29.24 -21.13 -9.71
C SER A 119 -29.77 -22.28 -10.58
N THR A 120 -29.06 -23.40 -10.69
CA THR A 120 -29.47 -24.54 -11.56
C THR A 120 -30.13 -25.69 -10.78
N LEU A 121 -30.38 -25.52 -9.47
CA LEU A 121 -30.98 -26.57 -8.61
C LEU A 121 -32.30 -26.17 -7.93
N TYR A 122 -33.05 -25.22 -8.50
CA TYR A 122 -34.46 -25.00 -8.17
C TYR A 122 -35.31 -24.85 -9.44
#